data_AF-A0A3D9HNY7-F1
#
_entry.id   AF-A0A3D9HNY7-F1
#
_cell.length_a   1.000
_cell.length_b   1.000
_cell.length_c   1.000
_cell.angle_alpha   90.00
_cell.angle_beta   90.00
_cell.angle_gamma   90.00
#
_symmetry.space_group_name_H-M   'P 1'
#
loop_
_entity.id
_entity.type
_entity.pdbx_description
1 polymer ?
#
loop_
_entity_poly.entity_id
_entity_poly.type
_entity_poly.pdbx_seq_one_letter_code
_entity_poly.pdbx_strand_id
1 'polypeptide(L)'
;MAALRFHPDGSATGGEIILALALTALYQGVATGFQGIERSERHRKATLIAQSKLDAIGALYPLENYHRVEELPGGYEVEIAVTPEPAVRRSLFILFKATVTVRWDQGALQLDGLKMATKP
;
A
#
# COMPACT_ATOMS: atom_id res chain seq x y z
N MET A 1 -28.46 3.94 67.56
CA MET A 1 -27.37 3.71 66.59
C MET A 1 -27.94 2.88 65.44
N ALA A 2 -28.33 3.55 64.35
CA ALA A 2 -29.01 2.92 63.21
C ALA A 2 -27.98 2.38 62.22
N ALA A 3 -28.17 1.13 61.82
CA ALA A 3 -27.36 0.44 60.82
C ALA A 3 -27.63 1.04 59.43
N LEU A 4 -26.56 1.51 58.77
CA LEU A 4 -26.57 1.86 57.35
C LEU A 4 -26.74 0.58 56.51
N ARG A 5 -27.99 0.33 56.09
CA ARG A 5 -28.32 -0.64 55.04
C ARG A 5 -27.83 -0.10 53.69
N PHE A 6 -26.80 -0.73 53.13
CA PHE A 6 -26.53 -0.65 51.69
C PHE A 6 -27.69 -1.30 50.93
N HIS A 7 -28.42 -0.52 50.13
CA HIS A 7 -29.31 -1.01 49.08
C HIS A 7 -28.48 -1.23 47.81
N PRO A 8 -28.37 -2.46 47.28
CA PRO A 8 -27.87 -2.70 45.94
C PRO A 8 -29.04 -2.72 44.96
N ASP A 9 -29.70 -1.57 44.77
CA ASP A 9 -30.68 -1.42 43.68
C ASP A 9 -30.07 -0.57 42.57
N GLY A 10 -29.66 -1.26 41.52
CA GLY A 10 -29.04 -0.68 40.34
C GLY A 10 -28.63 -1.77 39.35
N SER A 11 -29.50 -2.77 39.16
CA SER A 11 -29.33 -3.74 38.09
C SER A 11 -29.41 -3.01 36.75
N ALA A 12 -28.26 -2.68 36.17
CA ALA A 12 -28.15 -2.55 34.73
C ALA A 12 -28.79 -3.82 34.16
N THR A 13 -29.97 -3.66 33.56
CA THR A 13 -30.78 -4.79 33.12
C THR A 13 -30.00 -5.49 32.03
N GLY A 14 -29.93 -6.83 32.04
CA GLY A 14 -29.10 -7.59 31.08
C GLY A 14 -29.31 -7.21 29.61
N GLY A 15 -30.47 -6.61 29.27
CA GLY A 15 -30.74 -6.03 27.96
C GLY A 15 -29.87 -4.82 27.59
N GLU A 16 -29.53 -3.94 28.53
CA GLU A 16 -28.64 -2.78 28.29
C GLU A 16 -27.21 -3.23 27.98
N ILE A 17 -26.74 -4.29 28.65
CA ILE A 17 -25.42 -4.89 28.41
C ILE A 17 -25.38 -5.56 27.02
N ILE A 18 -26.42 -6.31 26.65
CA ILE A 18 -26.52 -6.94 25.34
C ILE A 18 -26.57 -5.89 24.23
N LEU A 19 -27.31 -4.80 24.43
CA LEU A 19 -27.39 -3.69 23.49
C LEU A 19 -26.03 -3.01 23.32
N ALA A 20 -25.31 -2.74 24.43
CA ALA A 20 -23.98 -2.15 24.39
C ALA A 20 -22.96 -3.05 23.66
N LEU A 21 -23.01 -4.36 23.88
CA LEU A 21 -22.17 -5.33 23.18
C LEU A 21 -22.48 -5.38 21.68
N ALA A 22 -23.76 -5.37 21.29
CA ALA A 22 -24.17 -5.37 19.89
C ALA A 22 -23.73 -4.09 19.16
N LEU A 23 -23.87 -2.92 19.79
CA LEU A 23 -23.38 -1.65 19.25
C LEU A 23 -21.86 -1.64 19.08
N THR A 24 -21.13 -2.20 20.05
CA THR A 24 -19.67 -2.30 19.97
C THR A 24 -19.24 -3.20 18.82
N ALA A 25 -19.89 -4.35 18.64
CA ALA A 25 -19.60 -5.26 17.54
C ALA A 25 -19.90 -4.63 16.17
N LEU A 26 -21.02 -3.90 16.05
CA LEU A 26 -21.36 -3.15 14.83
C LEU A 26 -20.34 -2.06 14.54
N TYR A 27 -19.95 -1.28 15.55
CA TYR A 27 -18.96 -0.22 15.40
C TYR A 27 -17.60 -0.79 14.97
N GLN A 28 -17.15 -1.89 15.59
CA GLN A 28 -15.93 -2.59 15.21
C GLN A 28 -16.01 -3.09 13.77
N GLY A 29 -17.11 -3.72 13.36
CA GLY A 29 -17.29 -4.20 11.99
C GLY A 29 -17.21 -3.08 10.95
N VAL A 30 -17.88 -1.95 11.21
CA VAL A 30 -17.87 -0.78 10.33
C VAL A 30 -16.48 -0.13 10.28
N ALA A 31 -15.82 0.06 11.43
CA ALA A 31 -14.48 0.63 11.50
C ALA A 31 -13.45 -0.23 10.75
N THR A 32 -13.52 -1.56 10.92
CA THR A 32 -12.64 -2.50 10.20
C THR A 32 -12.91 -2.48 8.69
N GLY A 33 -14.19 -2.37 8.30
CA GLY A 33 -14.60 -2.23 6.90
C GLY A 33 -14.03 -0.98 6.25
N PHE A 34 -14.12 0.18 6.90
CA PHE A 34 -13.57 1.44 6.40
C PHE A 34 -12.04 1.40 6.26
N GLN A 35 -11.34 0.84 7.25
CA GLN A 35 -9.88 0.65 7.18
C GLN A 35 -9.48 -0.27 6.01
N GLY A 36 -10.26 -1.32 5.75
CA GLY A 36 -10.04 -2.22 4.61
C GLY A 36 -10.20 -1.51 3.26
N ILE A 37 -11.23 -0.67 3.12
CA ILE A 37 -11.45 0.12 1.90
C ILE A 37 -10.32 1.10 1.67
N GLU A 38 -9.89 1.83 2.71
CA GLU A 38 -8.81 2.80 2.58
C GLU A 38 -7.50 2.12 2.17
N ARG A 39 -7.17 0.98 2.79
CA ARG A 39 -5.98 0.20 2.45
C ARG A 39 -6.02 -0.31 1.01
N SER A 40 -7.17 -0.79 0.56
CA SER A 40 -7.38 -1.25 -0.82
C SER A 40 -7.20 -0.12 -1.83
N GLU A 41 -7.79 1.06 -1.56
CA GLU A 41 -7.64 2.24 -2.42
C GLU A 41 -6.19 2.72 -2.50
N ARG A 42 -5.44 2.72 -1.38
CA ARG A 42 -4.02 3.07 -1.40
C ARG A 42 -3.21 2.07 -2.22
N HIS A 43 -3.49 0.78 -2.08
CA HIS A 43 -2.83 -0.25 -2.88
C HIS A 43 -3.13 -0.08 -4.38
N ARG A 44 -4.40 0.16 -4.74
CA ARG A 44 -4.80 0.44 -6.12
C ARG A 44 -4.06 1.65 -6.71
N LYS A 45 -3.95 2.74 -5.95
CA LYS A 45 -3.18 3.93 -6.36
C LYS A 45 -1.69 3.63 -6.52
N ALA A 46 -1.08 2.93 -5.58
CA ALA A 46 0.32 2.53 -5.67
C ALA A 46 0.59 1.68 -6.93
N THR A 47 -0.31 0.75 -7.25
CA THR A 47 -0.21 -0.05 -8.49
C THR A 47 -0.30 0.81 -9.74
N LEU A 48 -1.24 1.75 -9.80
CA LEU A 48 -1.37 2.66 -10.95
C LEU A 48 -0.13 3.55 -11.12
N ILE A 49 0.44 4.05 -10.02
CA ILE A 49 1.68 4.83 -10.03
C ILE A 49 2.83 3.96 -10.57
N ALA A 50 3.00 2.75 -10.02
CA ALA A 50 4.07 1.85 -10.43
C ALA A 50 3.97 1.49 -11.92
N GLN A 51 2.76 1.15 -12.39
CA GLN A 51 2.49 0.83 -13.79
C GLN A 51 2.80 2.02 -14.71
N SER A 52 2.31 3.22 -14.36
CA SER A 52 2.54 4.43 -15.14
C SER A 52 4.03 4.77 -15.26
N LYS A 53 4.80 4.60 -14.18
CA LYS A 53 6.24 4.83 -14.18
C LYS A 53 6.97 3.77 -14.99
N LEU A 54 6.58 2.49 -14.91
CA LEU A 54 7.13 1.42 -15.75
C LEU A 54 6.87 1.66 -17.25
N ASP A 55 5.70 2.16 -17.61
CA ASP A 55 5.34 2.48 -18.99
C ASP A 55 6.14 3.68 -19.53
N ALA A 56 6.44 4.65 -18.67
CA ALA A 56 7.25 5.81 -19.00
C ALA A 56 8.75 5.50 -19.20
N ILE A 57 9.25 4.35 -18.74
CA ILE A 57 10.65 3.95 -18.95
C ILE A 57 10.90 3.64 -20.43
N GLY A 58 11.91 4.28 -21.00
CA GLY A 58 12.23 4.29 -22.43
C GLY A 58 11.63 5.45 -23.21
N ALA A 59 10.64 6.16 -22.64
CA ALA A 59 10.10 7.39 -23.22
C ALA A 59 10.57 8.64 -22.47
N LEU A 60 10.44 8.62 -21.14
CA LEU A 60 10.82 9.72 -20.25
C LEU A 60 12.08 9.43 -19.43
N TYR A 61 12.30 8.15 -19.10
CA TYR A 61 13.51 7.71 -18.38
C TYR A 61 14.43 6.95 -19.32
N PRO A 62 15.75 7.20 -19.27
CA PRO A 62 16.69 6.57 -20.17
C PRO A 62 16.81 5.06 -19.90
N LEU A 63 17.00 4.28 -20.97
CA LEU A 63 17.30 2.85 -20.91
C LEU A 63 18.80 2.65 -20.73
N GLU A 64 19.30 3.08 -19.58
CA GLU A 64 20.68 2.91 -19.16
C GLU A 64 20.70 2.54 -17.67
N ASN A 65 21.90 2.39 -17.08
CA ASN A 65 21.99 2.19 -15.64
C ASN A 65 21.51 3.47 -14.92
N TYR A 66 20.26 3.45 -14.45
CA TYR A 66 19.54 4.63 -14.00
C TYR A 66 18.89 4.36 -12.65
N HIS A 67 18.97 5.33 -11.74
CA HIS A 67 18.32 5.27 -10.44
C HIS A 67 17.74 6.64 -10.09
N ARG A 68 16.49 6.66 -9.63
CA ARG A 68 15.85 7.89 -9.14
C ARG A 68 14.84 7.58 -8.06
N VAL A 69 14.80 8.45 -7.04
CA VAL A 69 13.75 8.48 -6.02
C VAL A 69 12.97 9.79 -6.15
N GLU A 70 11.65 9.70 -6.07
CA GLU A 70 10.72 10.82 -6.19
C GLU A 70 9.65 10.72 -5.10
N GLU A 71 9.36 11.82 -4.41
CA GLU A 71 8.20 11.92 -3.53
C GLU A 71 6.98 12.44 -4.31
N LEU A 72 5.86 11.75 -4.15
CA LEU A 72 4.59 12.10 -4.76
C LEU A 72 3.58 12.61 -3.71
N PRO A 73 2.63 13.46 -4.12
CA PRO A 73 1.54 13.89 -3.26
C PRO A 73 0.79 12.69 -2.66
N GLY A 74 0.40 12.81 -1.38
CA GLY A 74 -0.30 11.73 -0.67
C GLY A 74 0.61 10.76 0.07
N GLY A 75 1.89 11.09 0.25
CA GLY A 75 2.83 10.33 1.08
C GLY A 75 3.38 9.08 0.41
N TYR A 76 3.43 9.08 -0.92
CA TYR A 76 4.05 8.00 -1.69
C TYR A 76 5.49 8.38 -2.06
N GLU A 77 6.42 7.47 -1.80
CA GLU A 77 7.78 7.54 -2.32
C GLU A 77 7.90 6.53 -3.47
N VAL A 78 8.48 6.96 -4.59
CA VAL A 78 8.69 6.12 -5.76
C VAL A 78 10.17 6.03 -6.05
N GLU A 79 10.67 4.81 -6.13
CA GLU A 79 12.03 4.48 -6.52
C GLU A 79 11.99 3.77 -7.87
N ILE A 80 12.73 4.29 -8.84
CA ILE A 80 12.88 3.75 -10.19
C ILE A 80 14.33 3.31 -10.34
N ALA A 81 14.56 2.04 -10.65
CA ALA A 81 15.87 1.48 -10.92
C ALA A 81 15.85 0.75 -12.27
N VAL A 82 16.74 1.13 -13.18
CA VAL A 82 16.93 0.46 -14.46
C VAL A 82 18.34 -0.10 -14.47
N THR A 83 18.46 -1.41 -14.62
CA THR A 83 19.74 -2.12 -14.57
C THR A 83 19.92 -2.96 -15.83
N PRO A 84 21.09 -2.92 -16.48
CA PRO A 84 21.36 -3.79 -17.62
C PRO A 84 21.39 -5.25 -17.19
N GLU A 85 20.70 -6.10 -17.92
CA GLU A 85 20.66 -7.53 -17.63
C GLU A 85 21.78 -8.25 -18.39
N PRO A 86 22.70 -8.94 -17.69
CA PRO A 86 23.93 -9.48 -18.30
C PRO A 86 23.72 -10.69 -19.23
N ALA A 87 22.46 -11.05 -19.53
CA ALA A 87 22.10 -12.41 -19.94
C ALA A 87 22.24 -12.72 -21.43
N VAL A 88 22.46 -11.75 -22.34
CA VAL A 88 22.49 -12.07 -23.78
C VAL A 88 23.75 -11.54 -24.48
N ARG A 89 24.87 -12.23 -24.25
CA ARG A 89 26.17 -11.96 -24.90
C ARG A 89 26.20 -12.18 -26.42
N ARG A 90 25.09 -12.60 -27.05
CA ARG A 90 24.97 -12.90 -28.48
C ARG A 90 23.81 -12.18 -29.20
N SER A 91 23.10 -11.23 -28.57
CA SER A 91 22.04 -10.48 -29.24
C SER A 91 22.51 -9.10 -29.71
N LEU A 92 21.92 -8.63 -30.81
CA LEU A 92 21.97 -7.23 -31.26
C LEU A 92 21.23 -6.28 -30.29
N PHE A 93 20.60 -6.83 -29.25
CA PHE A 93 19.77 -6.12 -28.28
C PHE A 93 20.42 -6.14 -26.91
N ILE A 94 20.29 -5.04 -26.16
CA ILE A 94 20.64 -4.94 -24.74
C ILE A 94 19.31 -5.00 -23.97
N LEU A 95 19.23 -5.92 -23.02
CA LEU A 95 18.10 -6.05 -22.10
C LEU A 95 18.36 -5.20 -20.85
N PHE A 96 17.32 -4.50 -20.42
CA PHE A 96 17.32 -3.76 -19.17
C PHE A 96 16.18 -4.26 -18.30
N LYS A 97 16.50 -4.58 -17.05
CA LYS A 97 15.52 -4.80 -16.00
C LYS A 97 15.17 -3.45 -15.39
N ALA A 98 13.91 -3.07 -15.53
CA ALA A 98 13.31 -1.92 -14.88
C ALA A 98 12.55 -2.38 -13.64
N THR A 99 12.84 -1.79 -12.50
CA THR A 99 12.17 -2.02 -11.23
C THR A 99 11.60 -0.70 -10.74
N VAL A 100 10.31 -0.69 -10.41
CA VAL A 100 9.64 0.46 -9.79
C VAL A 100 9.09 0.02 -8.45
N THR A 101 9.56 0.67 -7.39
CA THR A 101 9.12 0.44 -6.01
C THR A 101 8.35 1.66 -5.53
N VAL A 102 7.13 1.47 -5.06
CA VAL A 102 6.28 2.50 -4.47
C VAL A 102 6.13 2.19 -2.98
N ARG A 103 6.57 3.08 -2.11
CA ARG A 103 6.45 2.98 -0.65
C ARG A 103 5.46 4.01 -0.14
N TRP A 104 4.72 3.64 0.91
CA TRP A 104 3.84 4.53 1.66
C TRP A 104 3.86 4.13 3.15
N ASP A 105 3.27 4.96 4.01
CA ASP A 105 3.22 4.78 5.47
C ASP A 105 2.83 3.37 5.96
N GLN A 106 1.98 2.66 5.21
CA GLN A 106 1.40 1.37 5.58
C GLN A 106 1.87 0.20 4.70
N GLY A 107 2.82 0.41 3.78
CA GLY A 107 3.29 -0.67 2.92
C GLY A 107 4.20 -0.26 1.77
N ALA A 108 4.57 -1.26 0.97
CA ALA A 108 5.32 -1.07 -0.25
C ALA A 108 4.80 -2.02 -1.34
N LEU A 109 4.96 -1.61 -2.59
CA LEU A 109 4.67 -2.38 -3.78
C LEU A 109 5.87 -2.29 -4.72
N GLN A 110 6.30 -3.40 -5.29
CA GLN A 110 7.33 -3.44 -6.30
C GLN A 110 6.79 -4.10 -7.56
N LEU A 111 7.03 -3.46 -8.70
CA LEU A 111 6.77 -4.03 -10.02
C LEU A 111 8.08 -4.06 -10.82
N ASP A 112 8.33 -5.19 -11.47
CA ASP A 112 9.47 -5.39 -12.35
C ASP A 112 8.97 -5.48 -13.81
N GLY A 113 9.76 -4.96 -14.74
CA GLY A 113 9.51 -5.05 -16.17
C GLY A 113 10.81 -5.18 -16.96
N LEU A 114 10.73 -5.85 -18.11
CA LEU A 114 11.85 -5.98 -19.04
C LEU A 114 11.68 -5.00 -20.19
N LYS A 115 12.76 -4.28 -20.52
CA LYS A 115 12.83 -3.35 -21.64
C LYS A 115 14.01 -3.73 -22.53
N MET A 116 13.86 -3.48 -23.84
CA MET A 116 14.86 -3.81 -24.85
C MET A 116 15.29 -2.54 -25.57
N ALA A 117 16.59 -2.40 -25.81
CA ALA A 117 17.15 -1.38 -26.68
C ALA A 117 18.04 -2.03 -27.75
N THR A 118 18.04 -1.48 -28.96
CA THR A 118 19.00 -1.87 -30.01
C THR A 118 20.38 -1.30 -29.69
N LYS A 119 21.41 -2.12 -29.86
CA LYS A 119 22.79 -1.66 -29.71
C LYS A 119 23.08 -0.60 -30.79
N PRO A 120 23.65 0.57 -30.44
CA PRO A 120 24.05 1.59 -31.41
C PRO A 120 25.16 1.08 -32.33
#